data_AF-A0A5A7N6E1-F1
#
_entry.id   AF-A0A5A7N6E1-F1
#
_cell.length_a   1.000
_cell.length_b   1.000
_cell.length_c   1.000
_cell.angle_alpha   90.00
_cell.angle_beta   90.00
_cell.angle_gamma   90.00
#
_symmetry.space_group_name_H-M   'P 1'
#
loop_
_entity.id
_entity.type
_entity.pdbx_description
1 polymer ?
#
loop_
_entity_poly.entity_id
_entity_poly.type
_entity_poly.pdbx_seq_one_letter_code
_entity_poly.pdbx_strand_id
1 'polypeptide(L)' 'MEARVKISKNIGIVPFVDVGEVTTSTTPQFEDLRWGAGIGFRYHTSFAPVRIDLATPINRRPGDNRIQLYISLGQSF' A
#
# COMPACT_ATOMS: atom_id res chain seq x y z
N MET A 1 -7.16 5.18 -0.59
CA MET A 1 -6.81 6.47 -1.24
C MET A 1 -5.30 6.55 -1.42
N GLU A 2 -4.86 7.02 -2.58
CA GLU A 2 -3.44 7.23 -2.88
C GLU A 2 -3.25 8.59 -3.55
N ALA A 3 -2.16 9.28 -3.23
CA ALA A 3 -1.75 10.49 -3.94
C ALA A 3 -0.41 10.22 -4.63
N ARG A 4 -0.30 10.55 -5.92
CA ARG A 4 0.87 10.23 -6.73
C ARG A 4 1.65 11.51 -7.03
N VAL A 5 2.87 11.61 -6.51
CA VAL A 5 3.76 12.76 -6.70
C VAL A 5 4.96 12.32 -7.53
N LYS A 6 5.16 12.95 -8.70
CA LYS A 6 6.38 12.76 -9.50
C LYS A 6 7.44 13.76 -9.05
N ILE A 7 8.61 13.26 -8.69
CA ILE A 7 9.75 14.08 -8.26
C ILE A 7 10.69 14.33 -9.43
N SER A 8 10.83 13.35 -10.33
CA SER A 8 11.65 13.44 -11.53
C SER A 8 11.00 12.63 -12.66
N LYS A 9 11.59 12.65 -13.86
CA LYS A 9 11.16 11.82 -15.00
C LYS A 9 11.07 10.34 -14.63
N ASN A 10 12.00 9.87 -13.78
CA ASN A 10 12.13 8.46 -13.46
C ASN A 10 11.75 8.12 -12.00
N ILE A 11 11.52 9.12 -11.14
CA ILE A 11 11.27 8.91 -9.70
C ILE A 11 9.91 9.46 -9.31
N GLY A 12 9.12 8.65 -8.61
CA GLY A 12 7.85 9.05 -8.00
C GLY A 12 7.71 8.53 -6.57
N ILE A 13 6.93 9.26 -5.78
CA ILE A 13 6.52 8.87 -4.43
C ILE A 13 4.99 8.83 -4.36
N VAL A 14 4.46 7.86 -3.62
CA VAL A 14 3.03 7.62 -3.48
C VAL A 14 2.67 7.39 -2.02
N PRO A 15 2.34 8.44 -1.25
CA PRO A 15 1.64 8.22 0.02
C PRO A 15 0.26 7.59 -0.24
N PHE A 16 -0.11 6.64 0.61
CA PHE A 16 -1.42 6.00 0.55
C PHE A 16 -1.97 5.70 1.94
N VAL A 17 -3.29 5.61 1.99
CA VAL A 17 -4.08 5.14 3.12
C VAL A 17 -5.14 4.20 2.58
N ASP A 18 -5.33 3.05 3.20
CA ASP A 18 -6.36 2.09 2.84
C ASP A 18 -7.25 1.75 4.04
N VAL A 19 -8.42 1.20 3.72
CA VAL A 19 -9.36 0.68 4.71
C VAL A 19 -10.00 -0.59 4.15
N GLY A 20 -10.13 -1.61 4.98
CA GLY A 20 -10.76 -2.88 4.62
C GLY A 20 -11.38 -3.58 5.82
N GLU A 21 -12.39 -4.40 5.59
CA GLU A 21 -13.06 -5.21 6.60
C GLU A 21 -13.02 -6.67 6.15
N VAL A 22 -12.77 -7.59 7.09
CA VAL A 22 -12.93 -9.03 6.87
C VAL A 22 -14.11 -9.48 7.72
N THR A 23 -15.18 -9.95 7.08
CA THR A 23 -16.41 -10.41 7.73
C THR A 23 -16.91 -11.70 7.09
N THR A 24 -17.65 -12.51 7.87
CA THR A 24 -18.34 -13.72 7.39
C THR A 24 -19.75 -13.41 6.87
N SER A 25 -20.23 -12.17 7.04
CA SER A 25 -21.52 -11.72 6.51
C SER A 25 -21.44 -11.47 5.00
N THR A 26 -22.57 -11.62 4.30
CA THR A 26 -22.70 -11.28 2.87
C THR A 26 -22.81 -9.77 2.63
N THR A 27 -23.07 -9.00 3.67
CA THR A 27 -23.11 -7.53 3.62
C THR A 27 -22.01 -6.93 4.51
N PRO A 28 -21.35 -5.84 4.08
CA PRO A 28 -20.41 -5.10 4.91
C PRO A 28 -21.08 -4.66 6.21
N GLN A 29 -20.38 -4.81 7.33
CA GLN A 29 -20.90 -4.45 8.67
C GLN A 29 -20.26 -3.17 9.20
N PHE A 30 -19.09 -2.78 8.69
CA PHE A 30 -18.33 -1.60 9.10
C PHE A 30 -17.94 -1.58 10.60
N GLU A 31 -18.01 -2.72 11.27
CA GLU A 31 -17.72 -2.85 12.70
C GLU A 31 -16.24 -3.18 12.93
N ASP A 32 -15.61 -3.87 11.99
CA ASP A 32 -14.23 -4.35 12.11
C ASP A 32 -13.31 -3.80 11.00
N LEU A 33 -13.46 -2.50 10.73
CA LEU A 33 -12.63 -1.79 9.75
C LEU A 33 -11.17 -1.77 10.19
N ARG A 34 -10.28 -2.08 9.26
CA ARG A 34 -8.83 -2.05 9.42
C ARG A 34 -8.24 -1.02 8.48
N TRP A 35 -7.37 -0.19 9.03
CA TRP A 35 -6.78 0.96 8.36
C TRP A 35 -5.29 0.72 8.22
N GLY A 36 -4.76 0.95 7.02
CA GLY A 36 -3.34 0.96 6.73
C GLY A 36 -2.91 2.33 6.22
N ALA A 37 -1.68 2.72 6.51
CA ALA A 37 -1.03 3.85 5.86
C ALA A 37 0.35 3.44 5.41
N GLY A 38 0.80 4.03 4.30
CA GLY A 38 2.11 3.73 3.77
C GLY A 38 2.61 4.76 2.77
N ILE A 39 3.84 4.50 2.34
CA ILE A 39 4.52 5.29 1.32
C ILE A 39 5.15 4.35 0.30
N GLY A 40 4.85 4.62 -0.95
CA GLY A 40 5.40 3.96 -2.11
C GLY A 40 6.51 4.78 -2.75
N PHE A 41 7.56 4.11 -3.17
CA PHE A 41 8.61 4.64 -4.03
C PHE A 41 8.55 3.94 -5.38
N ARG A 42 8.69 4.72 -6.45
CA ARG A 42 8.62 4.23 -7.83
C ARG A 42 9.82 4.72 -8.61
N TYR A 43 10.54 3.78 -9.21
CA TYR A 43 11.70 4.07 -10.04
C TYR A 43 11.54 3.44 -11.42
N HIS A 44 11.56 4.26 -12.46
CA HIS A 44 11.49 3.79 -13.84
C HIS A 44 12.91 3.62 -14.36
N THR A 45 13.32 2.35 -14.49
CA THR A 45 14.55 2.00 -15.20
C THR A 45 14.28 1.95 -16.71
N SER A 46 15.34 1.83 -17.52
CA SER A 46 15.22 1.68 -18.97
C SER A 46 14.53 0.38 -19.41
N PHE A 47 14.46 -0.63 -18.53
CA PHE A 47 13.95 -1.97 -18.87
C PHE A 47 12.64 -2.33 -18.14
N ALA A 48 12.39 -1.77 -16.94
CA ALA A 48 11.15 -1.99 -16.19
C ALA A 48 10.92 -0.95 -15.07
N PRO A 49 9.66 -0.67 -14.70
CA PRO A 49 9.36 0.05 -13.46
C PRO A 49 9.63 -0.84 -12.23
N VAL A 50 10.24 -0.25 -11.21
CA VAL A 50 10.41 -0.81 -9.86
C VAL A 50 9.48 -0.06 -8.93
N ARG A 51 8.79 -0.79 -8.05
CA ARG A 51 7.95 -0.22 -6.98
C ARG A 51 8.30 -0.88 -5.66
N ILE A 52 8.46 -0.06 -4.63
CA ILE A 52 8.73 -0.46 -3.26
C ILE A 52 7.73 0.28 -2.39
N ASP A 53 6.88 -0.42 -1.67
CA ASP A 53 5.96 0.19 -0.71
C ASP A 53 6.23 -0.29 0.70
N LEU A 54 6.22 0.65 1.62
CA LEU A 54 6.29 0.40 3.06
C LEU A 54 4.98 0.83 3.69
N ALA A 55 4.29 -0.11 4.33
CA ALA A 55 3.01 0.13 4.98
C ALA A 55 3.05 -0.24 6.46
N THR A 56 2.20 0.41 7.26
CA THR A 56 1.96 0.11 8.66
C THR A 56 0.45 0.10 8.95
N PRO A 57 -0.05 -0.89 9.70
CA PRO A 57 -1.43 -0.88 10.17
C PRO A 57 -1.62 0.22 11.23
N ILE A 58 -2.62 1.09 11.03
CA ILE A 58 -2.98 2.17 11.96
C ILE A 58 -3.69 1.60 13.19
N ASN A 59 -4.68 0.72 13.00
CA ASN A 59 -5.43 0.08 14.08
C ASN A 59 -5.10 -1.42 14.18
N ARG A 60 -3.84 -1.67 14.54
CA ARG A 60 -3.20 -2.99 14.62
C ARG A 60 -3.82 -3.89 15.70
N ARG A 61 -3.96 -5.20 15.43
CA ARG A 61 -4.34 -6.24 16.41
C ARG A 61 -3.11 -6.92 17.03
N PRO A 62 -3.26 -7.58 18.19
CA PRO A 62 -2.26 -8.53 18.68
C PRO A 62 -1.99 -9.61 17.61
N GLY A 63 -0.72 -9.80 17.24
CA GLY A 63 -0.29 -10.75 16.21
C GLY A 63 0.00 -10.13 14.83
N ASP A 64 -0.50 -8.92 14.55
CA ASP A 64 -0.20 -8.25 13.28
C ASP A 64 1.25 -7.76 13.22
N ASN A 65 1.86 -7.87 12.04
CA ASN A 65 3.17 -7.28 11.76
C ASN A 65 3.10 -5.76 11.84
N ARG A 66 4.14 -5.15 12.41
CA ARG A 66 4.21 -3.68 12.57
C ARG A 66 4.44 -2.95 11.25
N ILE A 67 5.07 -3.64 10.31
CA ILE A 67 5.51 -3.09 9.03
C ILE A 67 5.29 -4.17 7.98
N GLN A 68 4.81 -3.75 6.82
CA GLN A 68 4.71 -4.58 5.62
C GLN A 68 5.55 -3.95 4.51
N LEU A 69 6.38 -4.77 3.88
CA LEU A 69 7.22 -4.37 2.76
C LEU A 69 6.71 -5.10 1.51
N TYR A 70 6.39 -4.33 0.47
CA TYR A 70 6.02 -4.84 -0.83
C TYR A 70 7.04 -4.37 -1.87
N ILE A 71 7.54 -5.31 -2.69
CA ILE A 71 8.48 -5.02 -3.77
C ILE A 71 7.93 -5.65 -5.03
N SER A 72 7.83 -4.86 -6.11
CA SER A 72 7.46 -5.36 -7.42
C SER A 72 8.37 -4.80 -8.51
N LEU A 73 8.70 -5.65 -9.48
CA LEU A 73 9.49 -5.33 -10.66
C LEU A 73 8.66 -5.64 -11.90
N GLY A 74 8.48 -4.68 -12.80
CA GLY A 74 7.65 -4.85 -13.99
C GLY A 74 6.15 -4.72 -13.70
N GLN A 75 5.32 -4.93 -14.72
CA GLN A 75 3.88 -4.95 -14.55
C GLN A 75 3.45 -6.32 -14.02
N SER A 76 3.04 -6.38 -12.76
CA SER A 76 2.29 -7.54 -12.27
C SER A 76 0.91 -7.46 -12.90
N PHE A 77 0.61 -8.42 -13.79
CA PHE A 77 -0.73 -8.66 -14.33
C PHE A 77 -1.68 -9.09 -13.22
#